data_AF-K0NHH7-F1
#
_entry.id   AF-K0NHH7-F1
#
_cell.length_a   1.000
_cell.length_b   1.000
_cell.length_c   1.000
_cell.angle_alpha   90.00
_cell.angle_beta   90.00
_cell.angle_gamma   90.00
#
_symmetry.space_group_name_H-M   'P 1'
#
loop_
_entity.id
_entity.type
_entity.pdbx_description
1 polymer ?
#
loop_
_entity_poly.entity_id
_entity_poly.type
_entity_poly.pdbx_seq_one_letter_code
_entity_poly.pdbx_strand_id
1 'polypeptide(L)'
;MDLSWGLFASGVVPAISALLRLATSPGDEVLLQELVYNMFYSVIEGNGRRVVPSDLVYEGGKYPLTGRTLKTSWPVLLSGR
;
A
#
# COMPACT_ATOMS: atom_id res chain seq x y z
N MET A 1 23.85 -5.17 -11.67
CA MET A 1 22.52 -4.56 -11.45
C MET A 1 22.57 -3.17 -12.06
N ASP A 2 21.66 -2.84 -12.96
CA ASP A 2 21.57 -1.49 -13.53
C ASP A 2 21.01 -0.54 -12.45
N LEU A 3 21.69 0.59 -12.23
CA LEU A 3 21.30 1.60 -11.24
C LEU A 3 20.46 2.73 -11.84
N SER A 4 20.19 2.69 -13.16
CA SER A 4 19.45 3.72 -13.89
C SER A 4 18.03 3.99 -13.38
N TRP A 5 17.41 3.01 -12.70
CA TRP A 5 16.07 3.12 -12.11
C TRP A 5 16.09 3.53 -10.62
N GLY A 6 17.27 3.59 -10.00
CA GLY A 6 17.43 3.92 -8.59
C GLY A 6 17.42 5.42 -8.34
N LEU A 7 16.68 5.86 -7.32
CA LEU A 7 16.68 7.24 -6.85
C LEU A 7 17.17 7.29 -5.40
N PHE A 8 17.95 8.33 -5.08
CA PHE A 8 18.35 8.59 -3.70
C PHE A 8 17.18 9.19 -2.92
N ALA A 9 16.98 8.70 -1.69
CA ALA A 9 16.01 9.24 -0.76
C ALA A 9 16.62 9.33 0.64
N SER A 10 16.13 10.28 1.45
CA SER A 10 16.55 10.45 2.84
C SER A 10 16.14 9.30 3.76
N GLY A 11 15.27 8.41 3.29
CA GLY A 11 14.82 7.20 3.98
C GLY A 11 13.56 6.63 3.33
N VAL A 12 13.14 5.45 3.80
CA VAL A 12 11.96 4.74 3.26
C VAL A 12 10.66 5.52 3.50
N VAL A 13 10.44 6.03 4.71
CA VAL A 13 9.22 6.76 5.05
C VAL A 13 9.07 8.08 4.27
N PRO A 14 10.12 8.93 4.15
CA PRO A 14 10.07 10.10 3.28
C PRO A 14 9.83 9.76 1.80
N ALA A 15 10.45 8.68 1.29
CA ALA A 15 10.27 8.25 -0.09
C ALA A 15 8.81 7.85 -0.37
N ILE A 16 8.19 7.10 0.54
CA ILE A 16 6.79 6.67 0.40
C ILE A 16 5.83 7.87 0.51
N SER A 17 6.10 8.80 1.43
CA SER A 17 5.31 10.04 1.52
C SER A 17 5.38 10.85 0.22
N ALA A 18 6.56 10.93 -0.41
CA ALA A 18 6.71 11.58 -1.71
C ALA A 18 5.94 10.84 -2.80
N LEU A 19 6.01 9.51 -2.84
CA LEU A 19 5.29 8.69 -3.81
C LEU A 19 3.77 8.85 -3.68
N LEU A 20 3.22 8.83 -2.47
CA LEU A 20 1.78 9.03 -2.23
C LEU A 20 1.32 10.39 -2.75
N ARG A 21 2.08 11.46 -2.51
CA ARG A 21 1.74 12.80 -3.00
C ARG A 21 1.84 12.94 -4.52
N LEU A 22 2.73 12.17 -5.15
CA LEU A 22 2.94 12.22 -6.60
C LEU A 22 1.92 11.37 -7.37
N ALA A 23 1.57 10.19 -6.83
CA ALA A 23 0.80 9.18 -7.54
C ALA A 23 -0.70 9.17 -7.19
N THR A 24 -1.12 9.91 -6.15
CA THR A 24 -2.51 9.94 -5.67
C THR A 24 -2.89 11.34 -5.21
N SER A 25 -4.18 11.60 -4.99
CA SER A 25 -4.73 12.81 -4.38
C SER A 25 -5.15 12.56 -2.92
N PRO A 26 -5.25 13.61 -2.08
CA PRO A 26 -5.90 13.47 -0.77
C PRO A 26 -7.32 12.91 -0.92
N GLY A 27 -7.68 11.96 -0.06
CA GLY A 27 -8.95 11.24 -0.11
C GLY A 27 -8.93 9.96 -0.95
N ASP A 28 -7.90 9.74 -1.77
CA ASP A 28 -7.73 8.49 -2.51
C ASP A 28 -7.46 7.31 -1.56
N GLU A 29 -7.82 6.12 -2.03
CA GLU A 29 -7.64 4.87 -1.31
C GLU A 29 -6.35 4.17 -1.72
N VAL A 30 -5.61 3.66 -0.72
CA VAL A 30 -4.36 2.95 -0.89
C VAL A 30 -4.51 1.56 -0.30
N LEU A 31 -4.36 0.55 -1.15
CA LEU A 31 -4.37 -0.85 -0.71
C LEU A 31 -3.13 -1.15 0.12
N LEU A 32 -3.32 -1.69 1.31
CA LEU A 32 -2.24 -2.15 2.18
C LEU A 32 -2.43 -3.63 2.52
N GLN A 33 -1.41 -4.44 2.34
CA GLN A 33 -1.47 -5.85 2.72
C GLN A 33 -1.28 -6.01 4.22
N GLU A 34 -2.20 -6.73 4.85
CA GLU A 34 -2.19 -6.91 6.30
C GLU A 34 -1.16 -7.97 6.70
N LEU A 35 0.08 -7.51 6.89
CA LEU A 35 1.19 -8.11 7.67
C LEU A 35 2.37 -7.14 7.79
N VAL A 36 2.18 -5.88 7.38
CA VAL A 36 3.26 -4.92 7.28
C VAL A 36 3.08 -3.84 8.34
N TYR A 37 4.11 -3.73 9.19
CA TYR A 37 4.48 -2.62 10.07
C TYR A 37 3.50 -1.44 10.15
N ASN A 38 2.91 -1.21 11.32
CA ASN A 38 1.90 -0.18 11.59
C ASN A 38 2.23 1.23 11.07
N MET A 39 3.52 1.57 10.90
CA MET A 39 3.94 2.86 10.35
C MET A 39 3.39 3.15 8.95
N PHE A 40 3.06 2.13 8.14
CA PHE A 40 2.46 2.36 6.82
C PHE A 40 1.08 2.98 6.91
N TYR A 41 0.26 2.59 7.90
CA TYR A 41 -1.01 3.26 8.18
C TYR A 41 -0.78 4.74 8.47
N SER A 42 0.11 5.04 9.42
CA SER A 42 0.40 6.43 9.81
C SER A 42 0.92 7.28 8.65
N VAL A 43 1.71 6.71 7.74
CA VAL A 43 2.23 7.45 6.57
C VAL A 43 1.14 7.69 5.53
N ILE A 44 0.27 6.71 5.27
CA ILE A 44 -0.83 6.86 4.31
C ILE A 44 -1.86 7.86 4.82
N GLU A 45 -2.32 7.67 6.06
CA GLU A 45 -3.32 8.53 6.71
C GLU A 45 -2.75 9.92 7.01
N GLY A 46 -1.47 10.00 7.43
CA GLY A 46 -0.78 11.28 7.65
C GLY A 46 -0.56 12.09 6.38
N ASN A 47 -0.60 11.46 5.20
CA ASN A 47 -0.68 12.16 3.93
C ASN A 47 -2.13 12.38 3.47
N GLY A 48 -3.16 12.05 4.26
CA GLY A 48 -4.57 12.31 3.94
C GLY A 48 -5.17 11.33 2.93
N ARG A 49 -4.65 10.11 2.83
CA ARG A 49 -5.23 9.00 2.04
C ARG A 49 -5.95 8.03 2.98
N ARG A 50 -6.84 7.19 2.45
CA ARG A 50 -7.48 6.12 3.23
C ARG A 50 -6.80 4.79 2.97
N VAL A 51 -6.60 3.99 4.01
CA VAL A 51 -6.07 2.64 3.86
C VAL A 51 -7.21 1.67 3.55
N VAL A 52 -7.03 0.82 2.55
CA VAL A 52 -7.86 -0.35 2.31
C VAL A 52 -7.04 -1.58 2.69
N PRO A 53 -7.32 -2.24 3.82
CA PRO A 53 -6.58 -3.43 4.19
C PRO A 53 -6.92 -4.59 3.24
N SER A 54 -5.93 -5.43 3.00
CA SER A 54 -6.06 -6.66 2.24
C SER A 54 -5.51 -7.82 3.08
N ASP A 55 -6.44 -8.53 3.72
CA ASP A 55 -6.14 -9.62 4.64
C ASP A 55 -5.44 -10.76 3.91
N LEU A 56 -4.28 -11.16 4.42
CA LEU A 56 -3.56 -12.31 3.87
C LEU A 56 -4.16 -13.60 4.42
N VAL A 57 -4.53 -14.51 3.52
CA VAL A 57 -5.04 -15.83 3.91
C VAL A 57 -3.86 -16.72 4.27
N TYR A 58 -3.87 -17.28 5.47
CA TYR A 58 -2.85 -18.25 5.90
C TYR A 58 -3.20 -19.64 5.35
N GLU A 59 -2.35 -20.18 4.49
CA GLU A 59 -2.53 -21.52 3.90
C GLU A 59 -1.19 -22.29 3.94
N GLY A 60 -1.20 -23.47 4.58
CA GLY A 60 -0.09 -24.42 4.52
C GLY A 60 1.27 -23.90 5.04
N GLY A 61 1.27 -23.03 6.06
CA GLY A 61 2.50 -22.47 6.62
C GLY A 61 3.00 -21.18 5.95
N LYS A 62 2.27 -20.66 4.95
CA LYS A 62 2.62 -19.45 4.22
C LYS A 62 1.42 -18.50 4.14
N TYR A 63 1.70 -17.25 3.82
CA TYR A 63 0.70 -16.24 3.45
C TYR A 63 0.77 -16.03 1.94
N PRO A 64 0.19 -16.93 1.11
CA PRO A 64 0.21 -16.75 -0.33
C PRO A 64 -0.58 -15.50 -0.72
N LEU A 65 0.08 -14.60 -1.45
CA LEU A 65 -0.62 -13.54 -2.17
C LEU A 65 -1.40 -14.18 -3.31
N THR A 66 -2.67 -14.49 -3.05
CA THR A 66 -3.55 -15.09 -4.04
C THR A 66 -4.39 -14.01 -4.70
N GLY A 67 -4.68 -14.12 -6.00
CA GLY A 67 -5.58 -13.19 -6.70
C GLY A 67 -6.99 -13.09 -6.08
N ARG A 68 -7.37 -14.05 -5.23
CA ARG A 68 -8.60 -14.02 -4.41
C ARG A 68 -8.55 -12.93 -3.34
N THR A 69 -7.43 -12.78 -2.63
CA THR A 69 -7.23 -11.74 -1.60
C THR A 69 -7.35 -10.34 -2.21
N LEU A 70 -6.73 -10.12 -3.37
CA LEU A 70 -6.82 -8.84 -4.09
C LEU A 70 -8.24 -8.59 -4.62
N LYS A 71 -8.97 -9.62 -5.07
CA LYS A 71 -10.35 -9.49 -5.57
C LYS A 71 -11.37 -9.16 -4.49
N THR A 72 -11.10 -9.42 -3.21
CA THR A 72 -12.01 -9.05 -2.11
C THR A 72 -11.90 -7.55 -1.79
N SER A 73 -10.70 -7.00 -1.87
CA SER A 73 -10.44 -5.57 -1.62
C SER A 73 -10.59 -4.71 -2.89
N TRP A 74 -10.57 -5.31 -4.08
CA TRP A 74 -10.76 -4.63 -5.37
C TRP A 74 -12.11 -3.89 -5.53
N PRO A 75 -13.27 -4.46 -5.11
CA PRO A 75 -14.54 -3.75 -5.11
C PRO A 75 -14.55 -2.55 -4.16
N VAL A 76 -13.87 -2.64 -3.01
CA VAL A 76 -13.75 -1.54 -2.05
C VAL A 76 -13.01 -0.37 -2.70
N LEU A 77 -11.84 -0.63 -3.29
CA LEU A 77 -11.05 0.37 -4.03
C LEU A 77 -11.80 1.05 -5.19
N LEU A 78 -12.74 0.35 -5.83
CA LEU A 78 -13.50 0.88 -6.96
C LEU A 78 -14.84 1.50 -6.57
N SER A 79 -15.30 1.30 -5.32
CA SER A 79 -16.56 1.82 -4.80
C SER A 79 -16.48 3.28 -4.32
N GLY A 80 -15.28 3.84 -4.22
CA GLY A 80 -15.03 5.23 -3.85
C GLY A 80 -15.15 6.26 -4.99
N ARG A 81 -15.96 5.98 -6.04
CA ARG A 81 -16.38 6.96 -7.05
C ARG A 81 -17.85 7.33 -6.87
#